data_AF-A0A9D6UBV9-F1
#
_entry.id   AF-A0A9D6UBV9-F1
#
_cell.length_a   1.000
_cell.length_b   1.000
_cell.length_c   1.000
_cell.angle_alpha   90.00
_cell.angle_beta   90.00
_cell.angle_gamma   90.00
#
_symmetry.space_group_name_H-M   'P 1'
#
loop_
_entity.id
_entity.type
_entity.pdbx_description
1 polymer ?
#
loop_
_entity_poly.entity_id
_entity_poly.type
_entity_poly.pdbx_seq_one_letter_code
_entity_poly.pdbx_strand_id
1 'polypeptide(L)'
;MKKNLQLTEIELKKLKETVKLLQEEIREKNRLLREYETDWALKLFNDLETIQGEYSVLLKPPPLILKGSYKNQGYRFQIEVGDIIGLFSRARTKMILLNKSVSDNGGSDLATDVIYTETAFPELLNQLDRSNFHFCQVNRSCCVNIRYYTIIDNEVVTDKIVNPLFDKYSHCKVSKRHVADFIAKKKAYQQISSLQKDQLRNILNFIIAGVNSFTNKKTMSKAIKPADNSANQQNPNKGTPGTNKQYSQNQGNRGKQMNPKSSGKKGK
;
A
#
# COMPACT_ATOMS: atom_id res chain seq x y z
N MET A 1 39.65 -26.20 -46.76
CA MET A 1 40.13 -26.41 -45.37
C MET A 1 40.37 -25.12 -44.58
N LYS A 2 41.18 -24.15 -45.05
CA LYS A 2 41.47 -22.90 -44.30
C LYS A 2 40.22 -22.06 -43.91
N LYS A 3 39.20 -22.00 -44.77
CA LYS A 3 37.97 -21.21 -44.53
C LYS A 3 37.07 -21.79 -43.43
N ASN A 4 37.06 -23.12 -43.25
CA ASN A 4 36.32 -23.78 -42.17
C ASN A 4 37.03 -23.61 -40.82
N LEU A 5 38.37 -23.64 -40.79
CA LEU A 5 39.14 -23.37 -39.56
C LEU A 5 38.90 -21.94 -39.04
N GLN A 6 38.86 -20.95 -39.94
CA GLN A 6 38.57 -19.56 -39.57
C GLN A 6 37.14 -19.36 -39.04
N LEU A 7 36.15 -20.08 -39.59
CA LEU A 7 34.78 -20.04 -39.06
C LEU A 7 34.71 -20.61 -37.64
N THR A 8 35.36 -21.76 -37.41
CA THR A 8 35.41 -22.37 -36.07
C THR A 8 36.14 -21.51 -35.04
N GLU A 9 37.19 -20.79 -35.44
CA GLU A 9 37.90 -19.86 -34.53
C GLU A 9 37.04 -18.65 -34.14
N ILE A 10 36.24 -18.14 -35.06
CA ILE A 10 35.30 -17.03 -34.80
C ILE A 10 34.19 -17.48 -33.85
N GLU A 11 33.63 -18.67 -34.05
CA GLU A 11 32.61 -19.24 -33.15
C GLU A 11 33.18 -19.50 -31.75
N LEU A 12 34.39 -20.03 -31.67
CA LEU A 12 35.06 -20.34 -30.40
C LEU A 12 35.40 -19.06 -29.63
N LYS A 13 35.70 -17.95 -30.34
CA LYS A 13 35.88 -16.62 -29.74
C LYS A 13 34.56 -16.08 -29.17
N LYS A 14 33.46 -16.14 -29.94
CA LYS A 14 32.12 -15.72 -29.46
C LYS A 14 31.65 -16.54 -28.26
N LEU A 15 31.92 -17.84 -28.25
CA LEU A 15 31.57 -18.73 -27.14
C LEU A 15 32.33 -18.33 -25.86
N LYS A 16 33.63 -18.04 -25.98
CA LYS A 16 34.46 -17.57 -24.86
C LYS A 16 33.99 -16.22 -24.31
N GLU A 17 33.60 -15.29 -25.18
CA GLU A 17 33.02 -14.01 -24.77
C GLU A 17 31.70 -14.21 -24.01
N THR A 18 30.85 -15.12 -24.48
CA THR A 18 29.57 -15.44 -23.82
C THR A 18 29.78 -16.10 -22.47
N VAL A 19 30.72 -17.04 -22.36
CA VAL A 19 31.09 -17.68 -21.08
C VAL A 19 31.62 -16.65 -20.09
N LYS A 20 32.42 -15.68 -20.55
CA LYS A 20 32.92 -14.61 -19.69
C LYS A 20 31.79 -13.73 -19.13
N LEU A 21 30.84 -13.34 -19.97
CA LEU A 21 29.66 -12.57 -19.54
C LEU A 21 28.82 -13.34 -18.51
N LEU A 22 28.57 -14.63 -18.76
CA LEU A 22 27.84 -15.49 -17.83
C LEU A 22 28.58 -15.64 -16.48
N GLN A 23 29.91 -15.72 -16.49
CA GLN A 23 30.72 -15.79 -15.27
C GLN A 23 30.70 -14.48 -14.47
N GLU A 24 30.61 -13.33 -15.14
CA GLU A 24 30.41 -12.04 -14.49
C GLU A 24 29.01 -11.94 -13.88
N GLU A 25 27.97 -12.40 -14.60
CA GLU A 25 26.59 -12.44 -14.10
C GLU A 25 26.44 -13.35 -12.87
N ILE A 26 27.04 -14.55 -12.90
CA ILE A 26 27.06 -15.47 -11.75
C ILE A 26 27.76 -14.84 -10.54
N ARG A 27 28.86 -14.11 -10.76
CA ARG A 27 29.57 -13.41 -9.68
C ARG A 27 28.70 -12.34 -9.03
N GLU A 28 28.00 -11.56 -9.83
CA GLU A 28 27.11 -10.51 -9.32
C GLU A 28 25.93 -11.11 -8.55
N LYS A 29 25.31 -12.17 -9.09
CA LYS A 29 24.23 -12.90 -8.39
C LYS A 29 24.69 -13.50 -7.07
N ASN A 30 25.90 -14.05 -7.00
CA ASN A 30 26.47 -14.58 -5.75
C ASN A 30 26.90 -13.47 -4.77
N ARG A 31 27.16 -12.24 -5.24
CA ARG A 31 27.37 -11.09 -4.35
C ARG A 31 26.05 -10.68 -3.72
N LEU A 32 25.01 -10.54 -4.54
CA LEU A 32 23.65 -10.23 -4.08
C LEU A 32 23.14 -11.26 -3.08
N LEU A 33 23.32 -12.57 -3.36
CA LEU A 33 22.90 -13.63 -2.44
C LEU A 33 23.56 -13.48 -1.06
N ARG A 34 24.86 -13.16 -1.02
CA ARG A 34 25.58 -12.94 0.24
C ARG A 34 25.12 -11.69 0.99
N GLU A 35 24.82 -10.60 0.28
CA GLU A 35 24.21 -9.41 0.90
C GLU A 35 22.86 -9.74 1.55
N TYR A 36 22.06 -10.60 0.90
CA TYR A 36 20.81 -11.12 1.45
C TYR A 36 21.00 -12.09 2.60
N GLU A 37 22.11 -12.82 2.69
CA GLU A 37 22.40 -13.72 3.80
C GLU A 37 22.92 -12.97 5.04
N THR A 38 23.69 -11.89 4.84
CA THR A 38 24.29 -11.14 5.95
C THR A 38 23.38 -10.06 6.53
N ASP A 39 22.70 -9.28 5.67
CA ASP A 39 21.92 -8.11 6.08
C ASP A 39 20.55 -8.08 5.38
N TRP A 40 19.87 -9.24 5.41
CA TRP A 40 18.59 -9.46 4.75
C TRP A 40 17.58 -8.35 5.03
N ALA A 41 17.53 -7.81 6.25
CA ALA A 41 16.57 -6.80 6.65
C ALA A 41 16.83 -5.43 5.99
N LEU A 42 18.10 -5.02 5.87
CA LEU A 42 18.48 -3.75 5.24
C LEU A 42 18.41 -3.84 3.71
N LYS A 43 18.81 -4.97 3.15
CA LYS A 43 18.68 -5.23 1.72
C LYS A 43 17.21 -5.31 1.31
N LEU A 44 16.38 -6.01 2.08
CA LEU A 44 14.93 -6.04 1.89
C LEU A 44 14.33 -4.64 2.03
N PHE A 45 14.79 -3.82 2.97
CA PHE A 45 14.30 -2.44 3.11
C PHE A 45 14.67 -1.57 1.90
N ASN A 46 15.92 -1.59 1.44
CA ASN A 46 16.36 -0.84 0.26
C ASN A 46 15.71 -1.34 -1.03
N ASP A 47 15.54 -2.66 -1.16
CA ASP A 47 14.85 -3.24 -2.30
C ASP A 47 13.35 -2.93 -2.21
N LEU A 48 12.74 -2.88 -1.02
CA LEU A 48 11.38 -2.39 -0.79
C LEU A 48 11.25 -0.89 -1.07
N GLU A 49 12.24 -0.05 -0.79
CA GLU A 49 12.24 1.38 -1.13
C GLU A 49 12.41 1.60 -2.63
N THR A 50 13.29 0.83 -3.28
CA THR A 50 13.45 0.81 -4.74
C THR A 50 12.18 0.32 -5.42
N ILE A 51 11.62 -0.79 -4.92
CA ILE A 51 10.29 -1.29 -5.29
C ILE A 51 9.23 -0.26 -4.94
N GLN A 52 9.29 0.51 -3.87
CA GLN A 52 8.28 1.54 -3.57
C GLN A 52 8.40 2.74 -4.53
N GLY A 53 9.61 3.05 -5.01
CA GLY A 53 9.88 4.01 -6.08
C GLY A 53 9.41 3.53 -7.45
N GLU A 54 9.63 2.25 -7.79
CA GLU A 54 9.29 1.64 -9.08
C GLU A 54 7.84 1.09 -9.14
N TYR A 55 7.33 0.54 -8.04
CA TYR A 55 5.92 0.19 -7.72
C TYR A 55 5.16 1.38 -7.12
N SER A 56 5.60 2.60 -7.40
CA SER A 56 4.72 3.77 -7.43
C SER A 56 3.60 3.63 -8.49
N VAL A 57 3.32 2.42 -8.97
CA VAL A 57 1.97 1.89 -9.21
C VAL A 57 1.15 1.91 -7.91
N LEU A 58 1.03 3.09 -7.29
CA LEU A 58 0.03 3.32 -6.29
C LEU A 58 -1.31 3.15 -7.02
N LEU A 59 -2.07 2.09 -6.71
CA LEU A 59 -3.48 1.99 -7.13
C LEU A 59 -4.28 3.24 -6.69
N LYS A 60 -3.71 4.04 -5.78
CA LYS A 60 -4.18 5.33 -5.30
C LYS A 60 -3.01 6.34 -5.32
N PRO A 61 -2.68 6.94 -6.48
CA PRO A 61 -1.68 7.99 -6.52
C PRO A 61 -2.17 9.22 -5.75
N PRO A 62 -1.26 10.13 -5.32
CA PRO A 62 -1.65 11.34 -4.62
C PRO A 62 -2.61 12.19 -5.46
N PRO A 63 -3.51 12.96 -4.82
CA PRO A 63 -4.43 13.85 -5.54
C PRO A 63 -3.69 14.85 -6.44
N LEU A 64 -4.25 15.12 -7.60
CA LEU A 64 -3.69 16.01 -8.62
C LEU A 64 -4.58 17.23 -8.79
N ILE A 65 -3.96 18.39 -9.01
CA ILE A 65 -4.69 19.61 -9.37
C ILE A 65 -4.80 19.67 -10.89
N LEU A 66 -6.02 19.56 -11.39
CA LEU A 66 -6.32 19.65 -12.81
C LEU A 66 -7.02 20.97 -13.14
N LYS A 67 -6.52 21.65 -14.17
CA LYS A 67 -7.21 22.80 -14.77
C LYS A 67 -8.22 22.29 -15.80
N GLY A 68 -9.46 22.72 -15.66
CA GLY A 68 -10.51 22.35 -16.60
C GLY A 68 -11.64 23.37 -16.61
N SER A 69 -12.64 23.12 -17.44
CA SER A 69 -13.83 23.93 -17.53
C SER A 69 -15.07 23.12 -17.22
N TYR A 70 -16.06 23.80 -16.64
CA TYR A 70 -17.40 23.29 -16.42
C TYR A 70 -18.38 24.45 -16.58
N LYS A 71 -19.53 24.22 -17.25
CA LYS A 71 -20.51 25.28 -17.59
C LYS A 71 -19.86 26.55 -18.19
N ASN A 72 -18.88 26.36 -19.08
CA ASN A 72 -18.11 27.43 -19.75
C ASN A 72 -17.29 28.35 -18.82
N GLN A 73 -17.04 27.93 -17.57
CA GLN A 73 -16.15 28.62 -16.64
C GLN A 73 -14.95 27.73 -16.31
N GLY A 74 -13.78 28.35 -16.12
CA GLY A 74 -12.54 27.66 -15.80
C GLY A 74 -12.33 27.51 -14.30
N TYR A 75 -11.93 26.32 -13.86
CA TYR A 75 -11.76 25.95 -12.45
C TYR A 75 -10.49 25.12 -12.24
N ARG A 76 -10.12 24.92 -10.97
CA ARG A 76 -9.02 24.04 -10.56
C ARG A 76 -9.57 22.96 -9.63
N PHE A 77 -9.67 21.75 -10.15
CA PHE A 77 -10.21 20.62 -9.41
C PHE A 77 -9.06 19.81 -8.80
N GLN A 78 -9.16 19.48 -7.52
CA GLN A 78 -8.31 18.46 -6.90
C GLN A 78 -8.97 17.10 -7.08
N ILE A 79 -8.38 16.27 -7.94
CA ILE A 79 -8.95 14.97 -8.32
C ILE A 79 -8.02 13.83 -7.94
N GLU A 80 -8.59 12.73 -7.49
CA GLU A 80 -7.87 11.46 -7.36
C GLU A 80 -7.99 10.68 -8.67
N VAL A 81 -6.88 10.16 -9.18
CA VAL A 81 -6.88 9.31 -10.39
C VAL A 81 -7.81 8.10 -10.21
N GLY A 82 -7.86 7.59 -8.99
CA GLY A 82 -8.74 6.50 -8.60
C GLY A 82 -10.23 6.81 -8.76
N ASP A 83 -10.65 8.09 -8.74
CA ASP A 83 -12.05 8.50 -8.89
C ASP A 83 -12.42 8.81 -10.36
N ILE A 84 -11.46 8.81 -11.29
CA ILE A 84 -11.73 9.00 -12.72
C ILE A 84 -12.27 7.70 -13.32
N ILE A 85 -13.47 7.74 -13.89
CA ILE A 85 -14.08 6.61 -14.62
C ILE A 85 -13.41 6.44 -15.98
N GLY A 86 -13.27 7.54 -16.73
CA GLY A 86 -12.71 7.50 -18.08
C GLY A 86 -12.53 8.88 -18.70
N LEU A 87 -11.77 8.90 -19.78
CA LEU A 87 -11.41 10.08 -20.57
C LEU A 87 -11.97 9.92 -21.99
N PHE A 88 -12.79 10.87 -22.42
CA PHE A 88 -13.52 10.80 -23.68
C PHE A 88 -13.31 12.04 -24.51
N SER A 89 -12.97 11.89 -25.79
CA SER A 89 -12.78 13.04 -26.69
C SER A 89 -14.07 13.41 -27.40
N ARG A 90 -14.39 14.70 -27.36
CA ARG A 90 -15.47 15.33 -28.11
C ARG A 90 -14.88 16.43 -28.99
N ALA A 91 -14.46 16.05 -30.19
CA ALA A 91 -13.70 16.92 -31.08
C ALA A 91 -12.43 17.48 -30.39
N ARG A 92 -12.31 18.81 -30.25
CA ARG A 92 -11.15 19.46 -29.63
C ARG A 92 -11.11 19.29 -28.11
N THR A 93 -12.27 19.17 -27.47
CA THR A 93 -12.34 19.01 -26.01
C THR A 93 -12.24 17.55 -25.58
N LYS A 94 -11.70 17.33 -24.38
CA LYS A 94 -11.67 16.07 -23.66
C LYS A 94 -12.55 16.21 -22.44
N MET A 95 -13.31 15.17 -22.17
CA MET A 95 -14.21 15.05 -21.05
C MET A 95 -13.63 14.02 -20.10
N ILE A 96 -13.55 14.39 -18.83
CA ILE A 96 -13.08 13.55 -17.73
C ILE A 96 -14.31 13.26 -16.90
N LEU A 97 -14.71 12.00 -16.88
CA LEU A 97 -15.86 11.53 -16.12
C LEU A 97 -15.39 11.02 -14.76
N LEU A 98 -16.02 11.49 -13.70
CA LEU A 98 -15.67 11.16 -12.31
C LEU A 98 -16.76 10.28 -11.70
N ASN A 99 -16.34 9.38 -10.81
CA ASN A 99 -17.23 8.53 -10.02
C ASN A 99 -17.82 9.28 -8.81
N LYS A 100 -17.16 10.35 -8.37
CA LYS A 100 -17.60 11.21 -7.28
C LYS A 100 -17.58 12.66 -7.75
N SER A 101 -18.55 13.44 -7.30
CA SER A 101 -18.56 14.86 -7.57
C SER A 101 -17.42 15.55 -6.83
N VAL A 102 -16.71 16.44 -7.52
CA VAL A 102 -15.59 17.21 -6.98
C VAL A 102 -15.94 18.69 -7.02
N SER A 103 -15.53 19.41 -5.98
CA SER A 103 -15.66 20.86 -5.88
C SER A 103 -14.38 21.57 -6.30
N ASP A 104 -14.52 22.83 -6.70
CA ASP A 104 -13.38 23.68 -7.04
C ASP A 104 -12.54 23.99 -5.78
N ASN A 105 -11.20 23.99 -5.93
CA ASN A 105 -10.29 24.34 -4.84
C ASN A 105 -10.40 25.81 -4.40
N GLY A 106 -11.08 26.66 -5.17
CA GLY A 106 -11.31 28.07 -4.88
C GLY A 106 -12.49 28.39 -3.95
N GLY A 107 -13.18 27.38 -3.42
CA GLY A 107 -14.25 27.59 -2.41
C GLY A 107 -15.64 27.88 -2.99
N SER A 108 -15.92 27.47 -4.23
CA SER A 108 -17.29 27.48 -4.76
C SER A 108 -18.05 26.21 -4.39
N ASP A 109 -19.34 26.31 -4.06
CA ASP A 109 -20.26 25.18 -3.77
C ASP A 109 -20.59 24.33 -5.03
N LEU A 110 -19.81 24.48 -6.10
CA LEU A 110 -20.04 23.83 -7.37
C LEU A 110 -19.48 22.40 -7.34
N ALA A 111 -20.35 21.42 -7.09
CA ALA A 111 -20.02 20.01 -7.24
C ALA A 111 -20.27 19.55 -8.69
N THR A 112 -19.26 18.94 -9.32
CA THR A 112 -19.39 18.36 -10.68
C THR A 112 -18.83 16.95 -10.76
N ASP A 113 -19.52 16.09 -11.51
CA ASP A 113 -19.10 14.74 -11.90
C ASP A 113 -18.32 14.74 -13.23
N VAL A 114 -18.20 15.89 -13.90
CA VAL A 114 -17.52 16.03 -15.20
C VAL A 114 -16.65 17.26 -15.28
N ILE A 115 -15.46 17.09 -15.85
CA ILE A 115 -14.51 18.15 -16.15
C ILE A 115 -14.19 18.14 -17.65
N TYR A 116 -14.19 19.31 -18.28
CA TYR A 116 -13.74 19.46 -19.67
C TYR A 116 -12.35 20.07 -19.74
N THR A 117 -11.53 19.65 -20.70
CA THR A 117 -10.20 20.22 -20.96
C THR A 117 -9.90 20.23 -22.45
N GLU A 118 -9.04 21.14 -22.91
CA GLU A 118 -8.57 21.19 -24.29
C GLU A 118 -7.22 20.48 -24.48
N THR A 119 -6.64 19.97 -23.40
CA THR A 119 -5.37 19.22 -23.44
C THR A 119 -5.48 17.97 -24.32
N ALA A 120 -4.42 17.68 -25.08
CA ALA A 120 -4.36 16.48 -25.91
C ALA A 120 -4.31 15.21 -25.06
N PHE A 121 -4.81 14.08 -25.58
CA PHE A 121 -4.84 12.81 -24.83
C PHE A 121 -3.48 12.35 -24.29
N PRO A 122 -2.38 12.35 -25.07
CA PRO A 122 -1.09 11.87 -24.57
C PRO A 122 -0.58 12.73 -23.42
N GLU A 123 -0.75 14.05 -23.53
CA GLU A 123 -0.35 14.99 -22.49
C GLU A 123 -1.22 14.83 -21.24
N LEU A 124 -2.54 14.71 -21.41
CA LEU A 124 -3.47 14.48 -20.30
C LEU A 124 -3.18 13.16 -19.59
N LEU A 125 -2.90 12.08 -20.33
CA LEU A 125 -2.51 10.79 -19.75
C LEU A 125 -1.18 10.88 -19.01
N ASN A 126 -0.19 11.59 -19.55
CA ASN A 126 1.08 11.82 -18.85
C ASN A 126 0.91 12.67 -17.58
N GLN A 127 -0.05 13.59 -17.54
CA GLN A 127 -0.35 14.37 -16.34
C GLN A 127 -1.08 13.54 -15.28
N LEU A 128 -2.07 12.73 -15.70
CA LEU A 128 -2.91 11.95 -14.80
C LEU A 128 -2.25 10.65 -14.33
N ASP A 129 -1.53 9.97 -15.21
CA ASP A 129 -1.02 8.62 -15.00
C ASP A 129 0.32 8.43 -15.70
N ARG A 130 1.36 9.03 -15.12
CA ARG A 130 2.75 8.86 -15.57
C ARG A 130 3.18 7.40 -15.66
N SER A 131 2.61 6.55 -14.81
CA SER A 131 2.88 5.11 -14.79
C SER A 131 2.21 4.33 -15.93
N ASN A 132 1.27 4.95 -16.65
CA ASN A 132 0.46 4.32 -17.72
C ASN A 132 -0.21 3.01 -17.26
N PHE A 133 -0.61 2.96 -15.99
CA PHE A 133 -1.14 1.76 -15.35
C PHE A 133 -2.65 1.80 -15.14
N HIS A 134 -3.20 2.97 -14.79
CA HIS A 134 -4.59 3.17 -14.43
C HIS A 134 -5.48 3.22 -15.67
N PHE A 135 -4.98 3.82 -16.75
CA PHE A 135 -5.74 3.99 -17.99
C PHE A 135 -5.29 3.02 -19.08
N CYS A 136 -6.27 2.56 -19.85
CA CYS A 136 -6.04 1.84 -21.10
C CYS A 136 -6.79 2.54 -22.23
N GLN A 137 -6.11 2.75 -23.36
CA GLN A 137 -6.72 3.32 -24.55
C GLN A 137 -7.55 2.24 -25.25
N VAL A 138 -8.85 2.49 -25.41
CA VAL A 138 -9.79 1.52 -25.98
C VAL A 138 -10.04 1.80 -27.47
N ASN A 139 -10.07 3.08 -27.83
CA ASN A 139 -10.13 3.56 -29.20
C ASN A 139 -9.49 4.95 -29.30
N ARG A 140 -9.47 5.55 -30.50
CA ARG A 140 -8.85 6.87 -30.74
C ARG A 140 -9.45 8.01 -29.90
N SER A 141 -10.68 7.83 -29.43
CA SER A 141 -11.49 8.84 -28.74
C SER A 141 -11.76 8.50 -27.27
N CYS A 142 -11.26 7.38 -26.76
CA CYS A 142 -11.64 6.85 -25.45
C CYS A 142 -10.45 6.16 -24.78
N CYS A 143 -10.16 6.60 -23.56
CA CYS A 143 -9.32 5.89 -22.61
C CYS A 143 -10.14 5.63 -21.35
N VAL A 144 -10.17 4.39 -20.87
CA VAL A 144 -10.96 4.00 -19.71
C VAL A 144 -10.05 3.65 -18.54
N ASN A 145 -10.53 3.89 -17.32
CA ASN A 145 -9.84 3.43 -16.13
C ASN A 145 -10.10 1.93 -15.94
N ILE A 146 -9.02 1.15 -15.89
CA ILE A 146 -9.06 -0.32 -15.78
C ILE A 146 -9.75 -0.79 -14.50
N ARG A 147 -9.78 0.06 -13.46
CA ARG A 147 -10.48 -0.22 -12.21
C ARG A 147 -11.98 -0.44 -12.42
N TYR A 148 -12.61 0.35 -13.28
CA TYR A 148 -14.07 0.45 -13.38
C TYR A 148 -14.67 -0.34 -14.53
N TYR A 149 -13.86 -0.70 -15.53
CA TYR A 149 -14.33 -1.39 -16.72
C TYR A 149 -13.94 -2.87 -16.74
N THR A 150 -14.80 -3.68 -17.32
CA THR A 150 -14.54 -5.08 -17.66
C THR A 150 -14.76 -5.29 -19.15
N ILE A 151 -13.96 -6.16 -19.77
CA ILE A 151 -14.14 -6.51 -21.17
C ILE A 151 -15.14 -7.66 -21.28
N ILE A 152 -16.13 -7.49 -22.15
CA ILE A 152 -17.10 -8.52 -22.54
C ILE A 152 -17.11 -8.52 -24.07
N ASP A 153 -16.71 -9.64 -24.67
CA ASP A 153 -16.47 -9.80 -26.10
C ASP A 153 -15.47 -8.75 -26.65
N ASN A 154 -15.97 -7.70 -27.29
CA ASN A 154 -15.22 -6.60 -27.89
C ASN A 154 -15.63 -5.22 -27.36
N GLU A 155 -16.33 -5.18 -26.23
CA GLU A 155 -16.76 -3.94 -25.59
C GLU A 155 -16.23 -3.90 -24.15
N VAL A 156 -15.84 -2.71 -23.71
CA VAL A 156 -15.63 -2.47 -22.28
C VAL A 156 -16.93 -1.92 -21.69
N VAL A 157 -17.32 -2.51 -20.56
CA VAL A 157 -18.58 -2.22 -19.86
C VAL A 157 -18.28 -1.76 -18.44
N THR A 158 -19.03 -0.78 -17.93
CA THR A 158 -19.00 -0.33 -16.53
C THR A 158 -20.41 -0.09 -15.97
N ASP A 159 -20.59 -0.34 -14.69
CA ASP A 159 -21.81 -0.07 -13.90
C ASP A 159 -21.70 1.22 -13.07
N LYS A 160 -20.57 1.94 -13.14
CA LYS A 160 -20.27 3.08 -12.26
C LYS A 160 -20.79 4.41 -12.74
N ILE A 161 -21.31 4.48 -13.96
CA ILE A 161 -21.88 5.72 -14.49
C ILE A 161 -23.32 5.83 -13.98
N VAL A 162 -23.52 6.69 -12.99
CA VAL A 162 -24.85 6.92 -12.39
C VAL A 162 -25.67 7.92 -13.21
N ASN A 163 -25.00 8.87 -13.87
CA ASN A 163 -25.67 9.95 -14.59
C ASN A 163 -26.13 9.50 -15.99
N PRO A 164 -27.44 9.49 -16.30
CA PRO A 164 -27.96 9.01 -17.58
C PRO A 164 -27.42 9.78 -18.80
N LEU A 165 -27.00 11.04 -18.64
CA LEU A 165 -26.42 11.83 -19.73
C LEU A 165 -25.13 11.22 -20.29
N PHE A 166 -24.46 10.37 -19.50
CA PHE A 166 -23.18 9.76 -19.83
C PHE A 166 -23.29 8.25 -20.08
N ASP A 167 -24.50 7.69 -20.15
CA ASP A 167 -24.72 6.25 -20.32
C ASP A 167 -24.11 5.68 -21.61
N LYS A 168 -24.00 6.51 -22.65
CA LYS A 168 -23.28 6.15 -23.89
C LYS A 168 -21.80 5.79 -23.69
N TYR A 169 -21.23 6.14 -22.53
CA TYR A 169 -19.86 5.81 -22.17
C TYR A 169 -19.78 4.54 -21.30
N SER A 170 -20.91 4.03 -20.81
CA SER A 170 -21.00 2.77 -20.07
C SER A 170 -20.56 1.60 -20.93
N HIS A 171 -20.80 1.68 -22.24
CA HIS A 171 -20.43 0.69 -23.25
C HIS A 171 -19.53 1.32 -24.31
N CYS A 172 -18.25 0.93 -24.33
CA CYS A 172 -17.29 1.45 -25.31
C CYS A 172 -16.71 0.32 -26.17
N LYS A 173 -16.85 0.44 -27.49
CA LYS A 173 -16.25 -0.50 -28.45
C LYS A 173 -14.72 -0.43 -28.43
N VAL A 174 -14.09 -1.60 -28.29
CA VAL A 174 -12.64 -1.76 -28.27
C VAL A 174 -12.12 -2.01 -29.67
N SER A 175 -11.06 -1.30 -30.04
CA SER A 175 -10.33 -1.60 -31.28
C SER A 175 -9.53 -2.90 -31.10
N LYS A 176 -9.51 -3.79 -32.09
CA LYS A 176 -8.80 -5.10 -32.01
C LYS A 176 -7.36 -5.00 -31.48
N ARG A 177 -6.63 -3.93 -31.86
CA ARG A 177 -5.26 -3.66 -31.43
C ARG A 177 -5.09 -3.44 -29.91
N HIS A 178 -6.14 -3.03 -29.23
CA HIS A 178 -6.12 -2.60 -27.82
C HIS A 178 -6.71 -3.66 -26.86
N VAL A 179 -7.33 -4.71 -27.40
CA VAL A 179 -7.93 -5.79 -26.59
C VAL A 179 -6.87 -6.51 -25.75
N ALA A 180 -5.74 -6.88 -26.36
CA ALA A 180 -4.66 -7.57 -25.67
C ALA A 180 -4.03 -6.72 -24.56
N ASP A 181 -3.80 -5.42 -24.82
CA ASP A 181 -3.27 -4.48 -23.83
C ASP A 181 -4.23 -4.33 -22.64
N PHE A 182 -5.53 -4.19 -22.92
CA PHE A 182 -6.54 -4.10 -21.87
C PHE A 182 -6.55 -5.33 -20.96
N ILE A 183 -6.54 -6.54 -21.54
CA ILE A 183 -6.55 -7.80 -20.79
C ILE A 183 -5.27 -7.91 -19.94
N ALA A 184 -4.11 -7.59 -20.53
CA ALA A 184 -2.82 -7.63 -19.82
C ALA A 184 -2.82 -6.67 -18.62
N LYS A 185 -3.21 -5.41 -18.84
CA LYS A 185 -3.28 -4.40 -17.77
C LYS A 185 -4.32 -4.75 -16.71
N LYS A 186 -5.49 -5.29 -17.09
CA LYS A 186 -6.51 -5.74 -16.14
C LYS A 186 -6.01 -6.87 -15.25
N LYS A 187 -5.29 -7.83 -15.83
CA LYS A 187 -4.68 -8.94 -15.08
C LYS A 187 -3.62 -8.42 -14.11
N ALA A 188 -2.75 -7.51 -14.56
CA ALA A 188 -1.75 -6.88 -13.71
C ALA A 188 -2.40 -6.10 -12.55
N TYR A 189 -3.45 -5.32 -12.83
CA TYR A 189 -4.24 -4.63 -11.81
C TYR A 189 -4.82 -5.58 -10.77
N GLN A 190 -5.40 -6.70 -11.18
CA GLN A 190 -5.96 -7.71 -10.28
C GLN A 190 -4.88 -8.35 -9.40
N GLN A 191 -3.72 -8.68 -9.98
CA GLN A 191 -2.59 -9.25 -9.25
C GLN A 191 -2.04 -8.27 -8.19
N ILE A 192 -1.82 -7.00 -8.56
CA ILE A 192 -1.36 -5.99 -7.61
C ILE A 192 -2.41 -5.77 -6.51
N SER A 193 -3.70 -5.71 -6.88
CA SER A 193 -4.78 -5.55 -5.91
C SER A 193 -4.88 -6.73 -4.94
N SER A 194 -4.68 -7.98 -5.40
CA SER A 194 -4.66 -9.15 -4.52
C SER A 194 -3.44 -9.14 -3.60
N LEU A 195 -2.25 -8.82 -4.13
CA LEU A 195 -1.03 -8.72 -3.32
C LEU A 195 -1.15 -7.70 -2.20
N GLN A 196 -1.71 -6.51 -2.51
CA GLN A 196 -1.96 -5.48 -1.50
C GLN A 196 -2.94 -5.95 -0.42
N LYS A 197 -3.99 -6.69 -0.80
CA LYS A 197 -4.94 -7.26 0.17
C LYS A 197 -4.27 -8.30 1.07
N ASP A 198 -3.42 -9.14 0.51
CA ASP A 198 -2.74 -10.20 1.25
C ASP A 198 -1.67 -9.64 2.19
N GLN A 199 -0.89 -8.63 1.75
CA GLN A 199 0.03 -7.91 2.63
C GLN A 199 -0.72 -7.23 3.79
N LEU A 200 -1.84 -6.57 3.51
CA LEU A 200 -2.64 -5.89 4.54
C LEU A 200 -3.28 -6.89 5.50
N ARG A 201 -3.75 -8.05 5.01
CA ARG A 201 -4.22 -9.17 5.86
C ARG A 201 -3.12 -9.70 6.76
N ASN A 202 -1.90 -9.87 6.25
CA ASN A 202 -0.77 -10.33 7.04
C ASN A 202 -0.42 -9.32 8.14
N ILE A 203 -0.38 -8.03 7.82
CA ILE A 203 -0.18 -6.95 8.80
C ILE A 203 -1.29 -6.97 9.85
N LEU A 204 -2.55 -7.10 9.43
CA LEU A 204 -3.70 -7.14 10.34
C LEU A 204 -3.64 -8.37 11.27
N ASN A 205 -3.31 -9.54 10.72
CA ASN A 205 -3.15 -10.78 11.48
C ASN A 205 -2.00 -10.67 12.49
N PHE A 206 -0.89 -10.02 12.10
CA PHE A 206 0.23 -9.76 13.00
C PHE A 206 -0.18 -8.83 14.15
N ILE A 207 -0.92 -7.76 13.87
CA ILE A 207 -1.46 -6.85 14.89
C ILE A 207 -2.42 -7.59 15.83
N ILE A 208 -3.35 -8.37 15.28
CA ILE A 208 -4.32 -9.16 16.07
C ILE A 208 -3.59 -10.18 16.95
N ALA A 209 -2.60 -10.90 16.42
CA ALA A 209 -1.77 -11.82 17.20
C ALA A 209 -1.02 -11.10 18.32
N GLY A 210 -0.46 -9.92 18.03
CA GLY A 210 0.15 -9.04 19.03
C GLY A 210 -0.84 -8.68 20.14
N VAL A 211 -2.01 -8.12 19.80
CA VAL A 211 -3.06 -7.74 20.76
C VAL A 211 -3.55 -8.94 21.59
N ASN A 212 -3.73 -10.10 20.96
CA ASN A 212 -4.11 -11.35 21.64
C ASN A 212 -3.02 -11.82 22.61
N SER A 213 -1.74 -11.63 22.27
CA SER A 213 -0.63 -11.94 23.18
C SER A 213 -0.60 -11.01 24.40
N PHE A 214 -0.94 -9.72 24.23
CA PHE A 214 -1.02 -8.75 25.33
C PHE A 214 -2.23 -9.01 26.25
N THR A 215 -3.37 -9.36 25.67
CA THR A 215 -4.60 -9.67 26.43
C THR A 215 -4.47 -11.00 27.19
N ASN A 216 -3.89 -12.03 26.57
CA ASN A 216 -3.60 -13.30 27.25
C ASN A 216 -2.53 -13.17 28.35
N LYS A 217 -1.60 -12.21 28.25
CA LYS A 217 -0.66 -11.88 29.34
C LYS A 217 -1.37 -11.24 30.54
N LYS A 218 -2.46 -10.49 30.32
CA LYS A 218 -3.24 -9.83 31.38
C LYS A 218 -4.13 -10.82 32.16
N THR A 219 -4.53 -11.94 31.54
CA THR A 219 -5.29 -13.01 32.21
C THR A 219 -4.41 -14.04 32.93
N MET A 220 -3.10 -14.10 32.62
CA MET A 220 -2.13 -14.96 33.30
C MET A 220 -1.55 -14.36 34.60
N SER A 221 -1.94 -13.15 35.01
CA SER A 221 -1.76 -12.72 36.40
C SER A 221 -2.72 -13.52 37.28
N LYS A 222 -2.32 -14.75 37.65
CA LYS A 222 -3.01 -15.55 38.67
C LYS A 222 -3.31 -14.65 39.88
N ALA A 223 -4.58 -14.55 40.26
CA ALA A 223 -4.94 -13.99 41.55
C ALA A 223 -4.17 -14.79 42.63
N ILE A 224 -3.27 -14.13 43.36
CA ILE A 224 -2.49 -14.76 44.44
C ILE A 224 -3.50 -15.24 45.48
N LYS A 225 -3.59 -16.56 45.68
CA LYS A 225 -4.50 -17.11 46.69
C LYS A 225 -3.87 -16.90 48.07
N PRO A 226 -4.67 -16.62 49.13
CA PRO A 226 -4.13 -16.46 50.48
C PRO A 226 -3.26 -17.64 50.96
N ALA A 227 -3.51 -18.85 50.45
CA ALA A 227 -2.73 -20.05 50.73
C ALA A 227 -1.26 -19.96 50.28
N ASP A 228 -0.97 -19.18 49.22
CA ASP A 228 0.38 -19.00 48.69
C ASP A 228 1.23 -18.04 49.57
N ASN A 229 0.62 -17.38 50.57
CA ASN A 229 1.31 -16.47 51.51
C ASN A 229 1.74 -17.13 52.83
N SER A 230 1.41 -18.41 53.07
CA SER A 230 1.73 -19.07 54.35
C SER A 230 3.24 -19.28 54.55
N ALA A 231 4.00 -19.46 53.46
CA ALA A 231 5.45 -19.64 53.50
C ALA A 231 6.24 -18.34 53.80
N ASN A 232 5.66 -17.16 53.58
CA ASN A 232 6.35 -15.87 53.75
C ASN A 232 6.21 -15.24 55.14
N GLN A 233 5.52 -15.90 56.08
CA GLN A 233 5.28 -15.36 57.42
C GLN A 233 6.31 -15.80 58.48
N GLN A 234 7.14 -16.82 58.20
CA GLN A 234 8.28 -17.15 59.06
C GLN A 234 9.54 -16.44 58.57
N ASN A 235 9.78 -15.22 59.06
CA ASN A 235 11.09 -14.57 58.98
C ASN A 235 11.78 -14.60 60.36
N PRO A 236 12.59 -15.62 60.68
CA PRO A 236 13.67 -15.50 61.62
C PRO A 236 14.98 -15.33 60.84
N ASN A 237 15.27 -14.14 60.31
CA ASN A 237 16.59 -13.82 59.75
C ASN A 237 17.65 -13.86 60.87
N LYS A 238 18.14 -15.06 61.21
CA LYS A 238 19.42 -15.23 61.89
C LYS A 238 20.52 -15.12 60.84
N GLY A 239 21.01 -13.90 60.58
CA GLY A 239 22.33 -13.71 59.98
C GLY A 239 22.50 -12.77 58.78
N THR A 240 21.46 -12.11 58.24
CA THR A 240 21.64 -11.13 57.14
C THR A 240 20.76 -9.88 57.27
N PRO A 241 21.28 -8.68 56.94
CA PRO A 241 20.60 -7.40 57.12
C PRO A 241 19.65 -7.12 55.95
N GLY A 242 18.52 -7.81 55.91
CA GLY A 242 17.45 -7.56 54.93
C GLY A 242 16.07 -7.68 55.57
N THR A 243 15.24 -6.65 55.45
CA THR A 243 13.88 -6.65 56.00
C THR A 243 12.89 -7.18 54.96
N ASN A 244 12.16 -8.26 55.26
CA ASN A 244 11.10 -8.77 54.39
C ASN A 244 9.96 -7.72 54.30
N LYS A 245 9.78 -7.14 53.10
CA LYS A 245 8.81 -6.06 52.84
C LYS A 245 7.37 -6.45 53.20
N GLN A 246 6.98 -7.71 53.06
CA GLN A 246 5.64 -8.19 53.42
C GLN A 246 5.45 -8.29 54.95
N TYR A 247 6.49 -8.68 55.69
CA TYR A 247 6.46 -8.66 57.16
C TYR A 247 6.34 -7.23 57.70
N SER A 248 7.10 -6.28 57.12
CA SER A 248 7.01 -4.86 57.49
C SER A 248 5.63 -4.27 57.25
N GLN A 249 4.98 -4.61 56.13
CA GLN A 249 3.62 -4.16 55.84
C GLN A 249 2.60 -4.75 56.83
N ASN A 250 2.74 -6.04 57.17
CA ASN A 250 1.82 -6.68 58.10
C ASN A 250 1.94 -6.11 59.53
N GLN A 251 3.18 -5.88 60.00
CA GLN A 251 3.43 -5.21 61.29
C GLN A 251 2.97 -3.74 61.29
N GLY A 252 3.16 -3.01 60.18
CA GLY A 252 2.66 -1.64 60.04
C GLY A 252 1.13 -1.56 60.15
N ASN A 253 0.41 -2.52 59.56
CA ASN A 253 -1.04 -2.59 59.67
C ASN A 253 -1.49 -2.97 61.08
N ARG A 254 -0.78 -3.88 61.76
CA ARG A 254 -1.05 -4.24 63.16
C ARG A 254 -0.81 -3.06 64.11
N GLY A 255 0.23 -2.26 63.87
CA GLY A 255 0.51 -1.03 64.61
C GLY A 255 -0.61 0.01 64.47
N LYS A 256 -1.18 0.18 63.27
CA LYS A 256 -2.34 1.07 63.04
C LYS A 256 -3.61 0.57 63.73
N GLN A 257 -3.77 -0.74 63.86
CA GLN A 257 -4.91 -1.35 64.56
C GLN A 257 -4.77 -1.22 66.08
N MET A 258 -3.54 -1.32 66.60
CA MET A 258 -3.22 -1.18 68.02
C MET A 258 -3.22 0.29 68.50
N ASN A 259 -3.12 1.27 67.60
CA ASN A 259 -3.19 2.68 67.95
C ASN A 259 -4.16 3.47 67.05
N PRO A 260 -5.47 3.35 67.27
CA PRO A 260 -6.49 3.95 66.40
C PRO A 260 -6.63 5.48 66.49
N LYS A 261 -5.88 6.19 67.36
CA LYS A 261 -6.04 7.64 67.59
C LYS A 261 -5.16 8.57 66.75
N SER A 262 -4.44 8.09 65.73
CA SER A 262 -3.61 8.97 64.87
C SER A 262 -4.37 9.58 63.68
N SER A 263 -5.62 9.98 63.86
CA SER A 263 -6.37 10.77 62.87
C SER A 263 -6.57 12.19 63.38
N GLY A 264 -5.68 13.12 63.04
CA GLY A 264 -5.95 14.54 63.24
C GLY A 264 -4.75 15.47 63.23
N LYS A 265 -4.42 16.01 62.04
CA LYS A 265 -4.34 17.46 61.74
C LYS A 265 -3.50 17.68 60.48
N LYS A 266 -4.14 18.09 59.38
CA LYS A 266 -3.49 18.81 58.30
C LYS A 266 -3.28 20.25 58.77
N GLY A 267 -2.02 20.67 58.91
CA GLY A 267 -1.65 22.08 59.07
C GLY A 267 -1.66 22.77 57.71
N LYS A 268 -2.07 24.04 57.74
CA LYS A 268 -2.31 24.99 56.63
C LYS A 268 -1.16 25.11 55.63
#